data_AF-A0A959AKN9-F1
#
_entry.id   AF-A0A959AKN9-F1
#
_cell.length_a   1.000
_cell.length_b   1.000
_cell.length_c   1.000
_cell.angle_alpha   90.00
_cell.angle_beta   90.00
_cell.angle_gamma   90.00
#
_symmetry.space_group_name_H-M   'P 1'
#
loop_
_entity.id
_entity.type
_entity.pdbx_description
1 polymer ?
#
loop_
_entity_poly.entity_id
_entity_poly.type
_entity_poly.pdbx_seq_one_letter_code
_entity_poly.pdbx_strand_id
1 'polypeptide(L)' 'RVSPNPFADWFWVEIPEFASGVRRPLTLEVSDLTGRLFLKTNFENQRIRLERGALPAGMLLLHLRDASGSVLAIGRAVAR' A
#
# COMPACT_ATOMS: atom_id res chain seq x y z
N ARG A 1 3.93 -8.64 9.43
CA ARG A 1 3.71 -9.98 8.84
C ARG A 1 2.40 -9.89 8.05
N VAL A 2 2.46 -9.76 6.72
CA VAL A 2 1.26 -9.66 5.87
C VAL A 2 0.97 -11.06 5.35
N SER A 3 -0.02 -11.74 5.93
CA SER A 3 -0.58 -12.96 5.37
C SER A 3 -1.90 -12.56 4.70
N PRO A 4 -1.98 -12.49 3.36
CA PRO A 4 -3.28 -12.27 2.73
C PRO A 4 -4.09 -13.55 2.92
N ASN A 5 -5.22 -13.43 3.61
CA ASN A 5 -6.26 -14.45 3.62
C ASN A 5 -6.70 -14.70 2.16
N PRO A 6 -6.65 -15.94 1.65
CA PRO A 6 -6.99 -16.26 0.26
C PRO A 6 -8.46 -16.02 -0.10
N PHE A 7 -9.35 -15.80 0.89
CA PHE A 7 -10.78 -15.55 0.69
C PHE A 7 -11.20 -14.09 0.91
N ALA A 8 -10.25 -13.20 1.22
CA ALA A 8 -10.58 -11.80 1.43
C ALA A 8 -10.43 -11.00 0.13
N ASP A 9 -11.52 -10.35 -0.27
CA ASP A 9 -11.57 -9.36 -1.35
C ASP A 9 -10.82 -8.07 -0.99
N TRP A 10 -10.15 -8.02 0.17
CA TRP A 10 -9.42 -6.86 0.65
C TRP A 10 -8.26 -7.24 1.56
N PHE A 11 -7.34 -6.31 1.76
CA PHE A 11 -6.29 -6.41 2.76
C PHE A 11 -5.97 -5.04 3.38
N TRP A 12 -5.40 -5.05 4.59
CA TRP A 12 -4.92 -3.85 5.25
C TRP A 12 -3.44 -3.60 4.92
N VAL A 13 -3.11 -2.34 4.62
CA VAL A 13 -1.76 -1.83 4.74
C VAL A 13 -1.69 -1.08 6.06
N GLU A 14 -0.84 -1.55 6.97
CA GLU A 14 -0.68 -0.97 8.31
C GLU A 14 0.73 -0.41 8.49
N ILE A 15 0.81 0.73 9.16
CA ILE A 15 2.04 1.40 9.53
C ILE A 15 2.21 1.24 11.03
N PRO A 16 3.28 0.56 11.50
CA PRO A 16 3.53 0.37 12.92
C PRO A 16 3.63 1.73 13.65
N GLU A 17 3.07 1.82 14.86
CA GLU A 17 3.05 3.04 15.70
C GLU A 17 4.42 3.70 15.91
N PHE A 18 5.51 2.94 15.75
CA PHE A 18 6.89 3.44 15.90
C PHE A 18 7.31 4.49 14.87
N ALA A 19 6.49 4.78 13.86
CA ALA A 19 6.78 5.79 12.85
C ALA A 19 6.34 7.22 13.28
N SER A 20 6.56 7.59 14.55
CA SER A 20 6.13 8.88 15.15
C SER A 20 6.72 10.14 14.47
N GLY A 21 7.70 9.99 13.57
CA GLY A 21 8.25 11.06 12.72
C GLY A 21 7.62 11.18 11.33
N VAL A 22 6.66 10.33 10.96
CA VAL A 22 6.07 10.32 9.61
C VAL A 22 5.10 11.49 9.43
N ARG A 23 5.42 12.38 8.50
CA ARG A 23 4.55 13.50 8.11
C ARG A 23 3.35 13.01 7.33
N ARG A 24 2.16 13.29 7.85
CA ARG A 24 0.87 13.04 7.20
C ARG A 24 0.46 14.24 6.32
N PRO A 25 -0.39 14.06 5.31
CA PRO A 25 -1.00 12.80 4.85
C PRO A 25 0.02 11.88 4.16
N LEU A 26 -0.28 10.59 4.12
CA LEU A 26 0.53 9.60 3.43
C LEU A 26 -0.10 9.23 2.11
N THR A 27 0.74 9.01 1.10
CA THR A 27 0.32 8.51 -0.21
C THR A 27 0.72 7.05 -0.32
N LEU A 28 -0.24 6.18 -0.62
CA LEU A 28 0.03 4.83 -1.08
C LEU A 28 -0.10 4.77 -2.60
N GLU A 29 0.96 4.29 -3.26
CA GLU A 29 1.00 3.99 -4.68
C GLU A 29 1.13 2.48 -4.87
N VAL A 30 0.29 1.90 -5.72
CA VAL A 30 0.36 0.47 -6.08
C VAL A 30 0.64 0.36 -7.58
N SER A 31 1.73 -0.31 -7.93
CA SER A 31 2.13 -0.52 -9.32
C SER A 31 2.47 -1.98 -9.60
N ASP A 32 2.57 -2.37 -10.88
CA ASP A 32 3.26 -3.62 -11.25
C ASP A 32 4.78 -3.44 -11.25
N LEU A 33 5.48 -4.51 -11.61
CA LEU A 33 6.94 -4.55 -11.77
C LEU A 33 7.47 -3.72 -12.94
N THR A 34 6.60 -3.31 -13.87
CA THR A 34 6.97 -2.41 -14.98
C THR A 34 6.85 -0.94 -14.59
N GLY A 35 6.33 -0.65 -13.38
CA GLY A 35 6.07 0.70 -12.89
C GLY A 35 4.72 1.27 -13.30
N ARG A 36 3.84 0.48 -13.95
CA ARG A 36 2.49 0.92 -14.27
C ARG A 36 1.69 1.08 -12.99
N LEU A 37 1.21 2.29 -12.73
CA LEU A 37 0.43 2.64 -11.54
C LEU A 37 -1.04 2.20 -11.72
N PHE A 38 -1.57 1.48 -10.73
CA PHE A 38 -2.98 1.07 -10.67
C PHE A 38 -3.78 1.84 -9.63
N LEU A 39 -3.15 2.15 -8.51
CA LEU A 39 -3.79 2.86 -7.40
C LEU A 39 -2.87 3.94 -6.87
N LYS A 40 -3.45 5.11 -6.60
CA LYS A 40 -2.83 6.17 -5.81
C LYS A 40 -3.88 6.73 -4.87
N THR A 41 -3.62 6.67 -3.57
CA THR A 41 -4.59 7.11 -2.57
C THR A 41 -3.91 7.72 -1.37
N ASN A 42 -4.56 8.72 -0.78
CA ASN A 42 -4.06 9.41 0.40
C ASN A 42 -4.78 8.89 1.65
N PHE A 43 -4.07 8.78 2.75
CA PHE A 43 -4.66 8.44 4.04
C PHE A 43 -3.90 9.09 5.19
N GLU A 44 -4.65 9.43 6.23
CA GLU A 44 -4.12 10.05 7.44
C GLU A 44 -4.07 9.08 8.62
N ASN A 45 -4.71 7.93 8.51
CA ASN A 45 -4.75 6.93 9.58
C ASN A 45 -3.52 6.03 9.56
N GLN A 46 -3.36 5.21 10.60
CA GLN A 46 -2.26 4.23 10.67
C GLN A 46 -2.45 3.04 9.73
N ARG A 47 -3.64 2.90 9.14
CA ARG A 47 -3.95 1.82 8.20
C ARG A 47 -4.90 2.28 7.11
N ILE A 48 -4.80 1.62 5.96
CA ILE A 48 -5.72 1.77 4.84
C ILE A 48 -6.17 0.41 4.35
N ARG A 49 -7.47 0.28 4.04
CA ARG A 49 -8.05 -0.89 3.42
C ARG A 49 -7.91 -0.76 1.91
N LEU A 50 -7.44 -1.82 1.28
CA LEU A 50 -7.37 -1.94 -0.18
C LEU A 50 -8.31 -3.05 -0.65
N GLU A 51 -9.22 -2.70 -1.55
CA GLU A 51 -10.04 -3.69 -2.25
C GLU A 51 -9.21 -4.35 -3.35
N ARG A 52 -9.22 -5.68 -3.39
CA ARG A 52 -8.55 -6.51 -4.39
C ARG A 52 -9.15 -6.32 -5.77
N GLY A 53 -10.47 -6.10 -5.87
CA GLY A 53 -11.16 -5.92 -7.15
C GLY A 53 -10.63 -4.74 -7.99
N ALA A 54 -9.94 -3.79 -7.36
CA ALA A 54 -9.30 -2.66 -8.04
C ALA A 54 -7.86 -2.96 -8.52
N LEU A 55 -7.32 -4.15 -8.21
CA LEU A 55 -5.92 -4.51 -8.43
C LEU A 55 -5.82 -5.71 -9.37
N PRO A 56 -4.96 -5.66 -10.40
CA PRO A 56 -4.78 -6.79 -11.30
C PRO A 56 -4.11 -7.96 -10.60
N ALA A 57 -4.36 -9.17 -11.11
CA ALA A 57 -3.64 -10.36 -10.69
C ALA A 57 -2.14 -10.24 -11.03
N GLY A 58 -1.29 -10.76 -10.14
CA GLY A 58 0.16 -10.76 -10.30
C GLY A 58 0.90 -10.11 -9.13
N MET A 59 2.17 -9.78 -9.37
CA MET A 59 3.02 -9.15 -8.38
C MET A 59 2.84 -7.63 -8.41
N LEU A 60 2.52 -7.07 -7.24
CA LEU A 60 2.32 -5.65 -7.03
C LEU A 60 3.39 -5.10 -6.10
N LEU A 61 3.88 -3.92 -6.43
CA LEU A 61 4.74 -3.09 -5.60
C LEU A 61 3.89 -2.04 -4.91
N LEU A 62 4.12 -1.86 -3.61
CA LEU A 62 3.43 -0.88 -2.78
C LEU A 62 4.46 0.14 -2.33
N HIS A 63 4.35 1.38 -2.80
CA HIS A 63 5.18 2.49 -2.34
C HIS A 63 4.38 3.34 -1.36
N LEU A 64 4.91 3.48 -0.16
CA LEU A 64 4.41 4.45 0.81
C LEU A 64 5.26 5.71 0.73
N ARG A 65 4.62 6.86 0.50
CA ARG A 65 5.28 8.17 0.45
C ARG A 65 4.70 9.12 1.49
N ASP A 66 5.54 9.99 2.03
CA ASP A 66 5.08 11.09 2.86
C ASP A 66 4.53 12.26 2.03
N ALA A 67 4.05 13.30 2.71
CA ALA A 67 3.54 14.52 2.09
C ALA A 67 4.60 15.28 1.24
N SER A 68 5.90 15.02 1.42
CA SER A 68 6.98 15.58 0.60
C SER A 68 7.21 14.79 -0.70
N GLY A 69 6.58 13.61 -0.83
CA GLY A 69 6.81 12.68 -1.94
C GLY A 69 7.96 11.71 -1.71
N SER A 70 8.62 11.76 -0.55
CA SER A 70 9.73 10.86 -0.20
C SER A 70 9.21 9.45 0.07
N VAL A 71 9.90 8.43 -0.46
CA VAL A 71 9.53 7.01 -0.22
C VAL A 71 9.92 6.65 1.21
N LEU A 72 8.93 6.28 2.01
CA LEU A 72 9.10 5.82 3.39
C LEU A 72 9.29 4.31 3.47
N ALA A 73 8.57 3.56 2.63
CA ALA A 73 8.60 2.12 2.63
C ALA A 73 8.22 1.54 1.26
N ILE A 74 8.74 0.35 0.99
CA ILE A 74 8.41 -0.44 -0.19
C ILE A 74 7.95 -1.82 0.28
N GLY A 75 6.75 -2.21 -0.15
CA GLY A 75 6.17 -3.52 0.08
C GLY A 75 5.93 -4.27 -1.21
N ARG A 76 5.70 -5.57 -1.10
CA ARG A 76 5.25 -6.42 -2.21
C ARG A 76 4.01 -7.19 -1.80
N ALA A 77 3.06 -7.30 -2.71
CA ALA A 77 1.88 -8.16 -2.57
C ALA A 77 1.73 -9.03 -3.80
N VAL A 78 1.13 -10.21 -3.61
CA VAL A 78 0.72 -11.07 -4.73
C VAL A 78 -0.80 -11.07 -4.73
N ALA A 79 -1.38 -10.44 -5.74
CA ALA A 79 -2.80 -10.54 -6.02
C ALA A 79 -3.05 -11.79 -6.86
N ARG A 80 -4.00 -12.61 -6.42
CA ARG A 80 -4.57 -13.73 -7.19
C ARG A 80 -6.00 -13.40 -7.54
#